data_AF-A0A7V5DL94-F1
#
_entry.id   AF-A0A7V5DL94-F1
#
_cell.length_a   1.000
_cell.length_b   1.000
_cell.length_c   1.000
_cell.angle_alpha   90.00
_cell.angle_beta   90.00
_cell.angle_gamma   90.00
#
_symmetry.space_group_name_H-M   'P 1'
#
loop_
_entity.id
_entity.type
_entity.pdbx_description
1 polymer ?
#
loop_
_entity_poly.entity_id
_entity_poly.type
_entity_poly.pdbx_seq_one_letter_code
_entity_poly.pdbx_strand_id
1 'polypeptide(L)'
;MPRVNGRPLPAVGARIKAWRQQRGLTRRQVAEAIGVSESYIQHVEQGQNSLRVDKLLELAAVLDVPVPHLLSDDGTPSATSLETPPESVADVERAATSLMQELRLPDHATILELAVALARYM
;
A
#
# COMPACT_ATOMS: atom_id res chain seq x y z
N MET A 1 2.13 28.50 -10.14
CA MET A 1 1.94 27.03 -10.13
C MET A 1 0.68 26.70 -10.90
N PRO A 2 0.74 26.00 -12.05
CA PRO A 2 -0.45 25.59 -12.77
C PRO A 2 -1.24 24.59 -11.90
N ARG A 3 -2.49 24.93 -11.59
CA ARG A 3 -3.40 23.98 -10.95
C ARG A 3 -3.83 22.99 -12.03
N VAL A 4 -3.43 21.73 -11.88
CA VAL A 4 -3.99 20.65 -12.67
C VAL A 4 -5.45 20.55 -12.25
N ASN A 5 -6.34 21.21 -12.99
CA ASN A 5 -7.77 21.02 -12.83
C ASN A 5 -8.08 19.62 -13.35
N GLY A 6 -8.20 18.65 -12.43
CA GLY A 6 -8.50 17.27 -12.77
C GLY A 6 -9.84 17.18 -13.48
N ARG A 7 -9.95 16.34 -14.51
CA ARG A 7 -11.25 16.02 -15.10
C ARG A 7 -12.05 15.17 -14.10
N PRO A 8 -13.37 15.33 -14.00
CA PRO A 8 -14.19 14.43 -13.21
C PRO A 8 -14.04 12.99 -13.75
N LEU A 9 -14.01 12.02 -12.84
CA LEU A 9 -13.85 10.60 -13.15
C LEU A 9 -15.10 9.83 -12.72
N PRO A 10 -16.12 9.69 -13.60
CA PRO A 10 -17.38 9.02 -13.24
C PRO A 10 -17.22 7.60 -12.72
N ALA A 11 -16.28 6.83 -13.29
CA ALA A 11 -15.98 5.48 -12.84
C ALA A 11 -15.45 5.44 -11.39
N VAL A 12 -14.59 6.39 -11.01
CA VAL A 12 -14.07 6.51 -9.63
C VAL A 12 -15.20 6.87 -8.67
N GLY A 13 -16.08 7.81 -9.04
CA GLY A 13 -17.26 8.17 -8.26
C GLY A 13 -18.18 6.96 -7.99
N ALA A 14 -18.43 6.15 -9.03
CA ALA A 14 -19.22 4.93 -8.91
C ALA A 14 -18.56 3.89 -7.98
N ARG A 15 -17.24 3.72 -8.04
CA ARG A 15 -16.50 2.83 -7.13
C ARG A 15 -16.54 3.29 -5.69
N ILE A 16 -16.36 4.59 -5.44
CA ILE A 16 -16.51 5.19 -4.09
C ILE A 16 -17.89 4.89 -3.52
N LYS A 17 -18.95 5.06 -4.33
CA LYS A 17 -20.32 4.75 -3.94
C LYS A 17 -20.48 3.26 -3.58
N ALA A 18 -19.95 2.36 -4.40
CA ALA A 18 -20.04 0.92 -4.19
C ALA A 18 -19.37 0.51 -2.86
N TRP A 19 -18.14 0.95 -2.62
CA TRP A 19 -17.42 0.69 -1.37
C TRP A 19 -18.16 1.28 -0.16
N ARG A 20 -18.67 2.51 -0.25
CA ARG A 20 -19.45 3.11 0.83
C ARG A 20 -20.67 2.26 1.18
N GLN A 21 -21.41 1.80 0.16
CA GLN A 21 -22.59 0.95 0.35
C GLN A 21 -22.22 -0.41 0.96
N GLN A 22 -21.13 -1.02 0.51
CA GLN A 22 -20.62 -2.28 1.08
C GLN A 22 -20.25 -2.15 2.56
N ARG A 23 -19.76 -0.98 2.98
CA ARG A 23 -19.44 -0.66 4.38
C ARG A 23 -20.66 -0.24 5.21
N GLY A 24 -21.85 -0.13 4.61
CA GLY A 24 -23.05 0.33 5.30
C GLY A 24 -22.99 1.80 5.76
N LEU A 25 -22.09 2.60 5.18
CA LEU A 25 -21.91 4.00 5.54
C LEU A 25 -22.88 4.91 4.78
N THR A 26 -23.42 5.92 5.44
CA THR A 26 -24.20 6.99 4.79
C THR A 26 -23.27 8.05 4.19
N ARG A 27 -23.76 8.86 3.24
CA ARG A 27 -22.97 9.98 2.69
C ARG A 27 -22.59 10.98 3.78
N ARG A 28 -23.53 11.30 4.67
CA ARG A 28 -23.30 12.16 5.83
C ARG A 28 -22.15 11.65 6.71
N GLN A 29 -22.12 10.35 7.04
CA GLN A 29 -21.04 9.76 7.84
C GLN A 29 -19.67 9.89 7.16
N VAL A 30 -19.58 9.62 5.86
CA VAL A 30 -18.32 9.81 5.12
C VAL A 30 -17.92 11.28 5.07
N ALA A 31 -18.88 12.17 4.85
CA ALA A 31 -18.66 13.61 4.78
C ALA A 31 -18.11 14.17 6.10
N GLU A 32 -18.73 13.77 7.22
CA GLU A 32 -18.30 14.12 8.58
C GLU A 32 -16.88 13.61 8.85
N ALA A 33 -16.56 12.38 8.44
CA ALA A 33 -15.25 11.77 8.66
C ALA A 33 -14.09 12.48 7.93
N ILE A 34 -14.35 13.09 6.76
CA ILE A 34 -13.33 13.77 5.95
C ILE A 34 -13.46 15.31 5.95
N GLY A 35 -14.36 15.85 6.78
CA GLY A 35 -14.56 17.29 6.96
C GLY A 35 -15.09 18.02 5.73
N VAL A 36 -16.05 17.41 5.00
CA VAL A 36 -16.70 18.00 3.82
C VAL A 36 -18.23 18.00 3.96
N SER A 37 -18.94 18.59 3.00
CA SER A 37 -20.40 18.56 2.99
C SER A 37 -20.94 17.23 2.43
N GLU A 38 -22.15 16.83 2.85
CA GLU A 38 -22.82 15.66 2.28
C GLU A 38 -23.03 15.80 0.76
N SER A 39 -23.38 17.01 0.31
CA SER A 39 -23.52 17.34 -1.11
C SER A 39 -22.21 17.15 -1.88
N TYR A 40 -21.06 17.44 -1.28
CA TYR A 40 -19.75 17.16 -1.90
C TYR A 40 -19.59 15.66 -2.18
N ILE A 41 -19.90 14.79 -1.21
CA ILE A 41 -19.84 13.33 -1.40
C ILE A 41 -20.82 12.88 -2.49
N GLN A 42 -22.04 13.43 -2.51
CA GLN A 42 -22.99 13.14 -3.58
C GLN A 42 -22.43 13.50 -4.97
N HIS A 43 -21.86 14.68 -5.15
CA HIS A 43 -21.27 15.09 -6.44
C HIS A 43 -20.04 14.25 -6.81
N VAL A 44 -19.23 13.85 -5.84
CA VAL A 44 -18.10 12.92 -6.06
C VAL A 44 -18.61 11.57 -6.55
N GLU A 45 -19.61 10.98 -5.88
CA GLU A 45 -20.21 9.70 -6.28
C GLU A 45 -20.84 9.74 -7.67
N GLN A 46 -21.36 10.89 -8.08
CA GLN A 46 -21.95 11.11 -9.40
C GLN A 46 -20.91 11.43 -10.48
N GLY A 47 -19.62 11.53 -10.11
CA GLY A 47 -18.56 11.90 -11.05
C GLY A 47 -18.67 13.34 -11.54
N GLN A 48 -19.33 14.22 -10.80
CA GLN A 48 -19.56 15.62 -11.18
C GLN A 48 -18.51 16.57 -10.59
N ASN A 49 -17.67 16.08 -9.67
CA ASN A 49 -16.64 16.87 -9.03
C ASN A 49 -15.23 16.34 -9.30
N SER A 50 -14.28 17.25 -9.46
CA SER A 50 -12.86 16.94 -9.57
C SER A 50 -12.31 16.61 -8.19
N LEU A 51 -12.08 15.31 -7.93
CA LEU A 51 -11.53 14.85 -6.66
C LEU A 51 -10.03 15.14 -6.60
N ARG A 52 -9.60 15.87 -5.58
CA ARG A 52 -8.19 16.13 -5.31
C ARG A 52 -7.56 14.90 -4.62
N VAL A 53 -6.25 14.71 -4.81
CA VAL A 53 -5.52 13.53 -4.31
C VAL A 53 -5.58 13.40 -2.78
N ASP A 54 -5.51 14.52 -2.06
CA ASP A 54 -5.68 14.57 -0.60
C ASP A 54 -7.04 13.99 -0.18
N LYS A 55 -8.14 14.40 -0.83
CA LYS A 55 -9.48 13.88 -0.55
C LYS A 55 -9.68 12.44 -0.99
N LEU A 56 -9.02 12.00 -2.06
CA LEU A 56 -9.01 10.60 -2.45
C LEU A 56 -8.36 9.71 -1.38
N LEU A 57 -7.25 10.17 -0.78
CA LEU A 57 -6.56 9.45 0.29
C LEU A 57 -7.40 9.37 1.56
N GLU A 58 -8.03 10.47 1.96
CA GLU A 58 -8.96 10.49 3.10
C GLU A 58 -10.15 9.54 2.87
N LEU A 59 -10.74 9.55 1.67
CA LEU A 59 -11.82 8.62 1.30
C LEU A 59 -11.36 7.16 1.35
N ALA A 60 -10.19 6.85 0.82
CA ALA A 60 -9.62 5.51 0.88
C ALA A 60 -9.45 5.03 2.33
N ALA A 61 -9.01 5.91 3.23
CA ALA A 61 -8.88 5.60 4.65
C ALA A 61 -10.25 5.36 5.32
N VAL A 62 -11.25 6.21 5.09
CA VAL A 62 -12.59 6.08 5.69
C VAL A 62 -13.35 4.86 5.15
N LEU A 63 -13.17 4.56 3.88
CA LEU A 63 -13.73 3.37 3.24
C LEU A 63 -12.88 2.11 3.49
N ASP A 64 -11.73 2.28 4.15
CA ASP A 64 -10.74 1.24 4.48
C ASP A 64 -10.43 0.35 3.26
N VAL A 65 -10.09 1.02 2.17
CA VAL A 65 -9.79 0.41 0.88
C VAL A 65 -8.51 1.02 0.33
N PRO A 66 -7.59 0.22 -0.25
CA PRO A 66 -6.41 0.78 -0.89
C PRO A 66 -6.80 1.67 -2.08
N VAL A 67 -6.12 2.81 -2.24
CA VAL A 67 -6.37 3.77 -3.33
C VAL A 67 -6.41 3.12 -4.71
N PRO A 68 -5.56 2.14 -5.07
CA PRO A 68 -5.64 1.46 -6.36
C PRO A 68 -7.03 0.90 -6.66
N HIS A 69 -7.75 0.36 -5.68
CA HIS A 69 -9.08 -0.23 -5.88
C HIS A 69 -10.17 0.81 -6.14
N LEU A 70 -9.93 2.08 -5.78
CA LEU A 70 -10.80 3.19 -6.17
C LEU A 70 -10.52 3.66 -7.60
N LEU A 71 -9.34 3.33 -8.14
CA LEU A 71 -8.87 3.77 -9.46
C LEU A 71 -8.93 2.68 -10.54
N SER A 72 -8.83 1.40 -10.18
CA SER A 72 -8.84 0.26 -11.10
C SER A 72 -10.20 0.05 -11.75
N ASP A 73 -10.20 -0.18 -13.07
CA ASP A 73 -11.41 -0.46 -13.86
C ASP A 73 -12.01 -1.85 -13.63
N ASP A 74 -11.29 -2.67 -12.88
CA ASP A 74 -11.69 -4.04 -12.58
C ASP A 74 -12.74 -4.00 -11.47
N GLY A 75 -14.00 -4.25 -11.85
CA GLY A 75 -15.19 -4.24 -10.99
C GLY A 75 -15.24 -5.36 -9.94
N THR A 76 -14.16 -5.56 -9.20
CA THR A 76 -14.07 -6.48 -8.08
C THR A 76 -13.45 -5.77 -6.89
N PRO A 77 -14.06 -5.83 -5.69
CA PRO A 77 -13.30 -5.63 -4.47
C PRO A 77 -12.29 -6.77 -4.44
N SER A 78 -11.11 -6.53 -5.02
CA SER A 78 -10.01 -7.45 -4.93
C SER A 78 -9.60 -7.50 -3.46
N ALA A 79 -10.18 -8.47 -2.76
CA ALA A 79 -9.56 -9.06 -1.60
C ALA A 79 -8.36 -9.86 -2.13
N THR A 80 -7.28 -9.16 -2.43
CA THR A 80 -5.94 -9.71 -2.64
C THR A 80 -5.04 -8.69 -1.99
N SER A 81 -4.78 -8.89 -0.70
CA SER A 81 -3.51 -9.44 -0.24
C SER A 81 -2.37 -8.54 -0.68
N LEU A 82 -1.66 -7.95 0.29
CA LEU A 82 -0.33 -7.38 0.10
C LEU A 82 0.72 -8.46 -0.24
N GLU A 83 0.32 -9.55 -0.89
CA GLU A 83 1.22 -10.43 -1.61
C GLU A 83 1.67 -9.71 -2.88
N THR A 84 2.83 -9.08 -2.76
CA THR A 84 3.82 -8.97 -3.84
C THR A 84 3.86 -10.23 -4.71
N PRO A 85 3.70 -10.12 -6.04
CA PRO A 85 4.11 -11.19 -6.96
C PRO A 85 5.22 -10.72 -7.92
N PRO A 86 5.97 -11.63 -8.57
CA PRO A 86 6.72 -12.73 -7.98
C PRO A 86 8.09 -12.90 -8.68
N GLU A 87 9.20 -12.86 -7.97
CA GLU A 87 10.44 -13.47 -8.46
C GLU A 87 10.90 -14.46 -7.41
N SER A 88 10.24 -15.62 -7.40
CA SER A 88 10.61 -16.86 -6.68
C SER A 88 11.25 -16.64 -5.29
N VAL A 89 10.44 -16.74 -4.23
CA VAL A 89 10.96 -16.84 -2.85
C VAL A 89 12.04 -17.92 -2.72
N ALA A 90 11.99 -18.96 -3.54
CA ALA A 90 13.02 -20.00 -3.57
C ALA A 90 14.34 -19.53 -4.21
N ASP A 91 14.33 -18.61 -5.18
CA ASP A 91 15.54 -18.03 -5.77
C ASP A 91 16.10 -16.87 -4.93
N VAL A 92 15.23 -16.11 -4.25
CA VAL A 92 15.63 -15.09 -3.28
C VAL A 92 16.20 -15.74 -2.01
N GLU A 93 15.62 -16.83 -1.51
CA GLU A 93 16.16 -17.61 -0.39
C GLU A 93 17.46 -18.33 -0.78
N ARG A 94 17.58 -18.89 -2.00
CA ARG A 94 18.85 -19.45 -2.49
C ARG A 94 19.91 -18.38 -2.69
N ALA A 95 19.57 -17.20 -3.23
CA ALA A 95 20.48 -16.08 -3.39
C ALA A 95 20.90 -15.48 -2.04
N ALA A 96 19.97 -15.36 -1.08
CA ALA A 96 20.27 -14.90 0.28
C ALA A 96 21.13 -15.91 1.04
N THR A 97 20.87 -17.22 0.88
CA THR A 97 21.69 -18.29 1.47
C THR A 97 23.08 -18.33 0.84
N SER A 98 23.19 -18.17 -0.49
CA SER A 98 24.49 -18.06 -1.19
C SER A 98 25.25 -16.79 -0.80
N LEU A 99 24.58 -15.65 -0.63
CA LEU A 99 25.23 -14.40 -0.23
C LEU A 99 25.66 -14.41 1.24
N MET A 100 24.90 -15.09 2.11
CA MET A 100 25.32 -15.40 3.49
C MET A 100 26.52 -16.34 3.53
N GLN A 101 26.72 -17.17 2.50
CA GLN A 101 27.86 -18.09 2.38
C GLN A 101 29.09 -17.41 1.73
N GLU A 102 28.91 -16.36 0.92
CA GLU A 102 29.99 -15.58 0.28
C GLU A 102 30.49 -14.39 1.11
N LEU A 103 29.65 -13.77 1.95
CA LEU A 103 30.11 -12.84 2.99
C LEU A 103 30.68 -13.63 4.16
N ARG A 104 31.86 -14.20 3.92
CA ARG A 104 32.79 -14.81 4.87
C ARG A 104 33.26 -13.76 5.89
N LEU A 105 32.35 -13.26 6.71
CA LEU A 105 32.72 -12.74 8.02
C LEU A 105 33.00 -13.98 8.87
N PRO A 106 34.24 -14.18 9.34
CA PRO A 106 34.58 -15.38 10.09
C PRO A 106 33.68 -15.49 11.31
N ASP A 107 33.04 -16.65 11.49
CA ASP A 107 32.36 -17.01 12.72
C ASP A 107 33.25 -16.67 13.91
N HIS A 108 32.65 -16.19 15.00
CA HIS A 108 33.31 -15.82 16.25
C HIS A 108 34.17 -16.97 16.84
N ALA A 109 33.91 -18.21 16.42
CA ALA A 109 34.73 -19.38 16.68
C ALA A 109 36.17 -19.24 16.13
N THR A 110 36.36 -18.57 14.98
CA THR A 110 37.67 -18.36 14.35
C THR A 110 38.51 -17.30 15.06
N ILE A 111 37.87 -16.28 15.64
CA ILE A 111 38.55 -15.25 16.45
C ILE A 111 39.08 -15.88 17.74
N LEU A 112 38.32 -16.79 18.37
CA LEU A 112 38.75 -17.54 19.54
C LEU A 112 39.85 -18.55 19.20
N GLU A 113 39.74 -19.30 18.09
CA GLU A 113 40.79 -20.22 17.64
C GLU A 113 42.11 -19.48 17.32
N LEU A 114 42.06 -18.31 16.69
CA LEU A 114 43.26 -17.51 16.40
C LEU A 114 43.86 -16.89 17.67
N ALA A 115 43.02 -16.40 18.60
CA ALA A 115 43.49 -15.89 19.88
C ALA A 115 44.13 -17.00 20.75
N VAL A 116 43.54 -18.20 20.75
CA VAL A 116 44.06 -19.38 21.48
C VAL A 116 45.33 -19.92 20.81
N ALA A 117 45.43 -19.92 19.49
CA ALA A 117 46.64 -20.34 18.77
C ALA A 117 47.83 -19.40 19.02
N LEU A 118 47.60 -18.08 19.05
CA LEU A 118 48.65 -17.10 19.37
C LEU A 118 49.14 -17.20 20.83
N ALA A 119 48.25 -17.49 21.77
CA ALA A 119 48.60 -17.69 23.17
C ALA A 119 49.45 -18.95 23.44
N ARG A 120 49.50 -19.91 22.50
CA ARG A 120 50.34 -21.12 22.58
C ARG A 120 51.73 -20.95 21.95
N TYR A 121 51.96 -19.85 21.23
CA TYR A 121 53.23 -19.59 20.53
C TYR A 121 54.10 -18.53 21.22
N MET A 122 53.64 -17.97 22.34
CA MET A 122 54.44 -17.17 23.28
C MET A 122 54.70 -17.97 24.55
#